data_AF-A0A2M8Y5A3-F1
#
_entry.id   AF-A0A2M8Y5A3-F1
#
_cell.length_a   1.000
_cell.length_b   1.000
_cell.length_c   1.000
_cell.angle_alpha   90.00
_cell.angle_beta   90.00
_cell.angle_gamma   90.00
#
_symmetry.space_group_name_H-M   'P 1'
#
loop_
_entity.id
_entity.type
_entity.pdbx_description
1 polymer ?
#
loop_
_entity_poly.entity_id
_entity_poly.type
_entity_poly.pdbx_seq_one_letter_code
_entity_poly.pdbx_strand_id
1 'polypeptide(L)'
;MKERKKIKYGILSILLLLTLCLNIHFGDFCEGMSKGLLFAFLSIIFILCFIIIEIRDLFKLVDKGEKFDFIPLYLFILFVALNSFLFVANENKFWREIKYEGIIEDEYERAWIVLYENNSFEVTRSYIENRCTFIGKYHIEKNIIVLDDENIESKTDQKITKRYLIISDSILQPLNKKYSRIKLNHK
;
A
#
# COMPACT_ATOMS: atom_id res chain seq x y z
N MET A 1 -22.81 20.22 27.33
CA MET A 1 -22.96 20.33 25.84
C MET A 1 -21.62 20.27 25.09
N LYS A 2 -20.56 20.94 25.54
CA LYS A 2 -19.21 20.88 24.93
C LYS A 2 -18.59 19.47 24.89
N GLU A 3 -18.77 18.66 25.93
CA GLU A 3 -18.16 17.32 25.99
C GLU A 3 -18.74 16.32 24.97
N ARG A 4 -20.06 16.36 24.74
CA ARG A 4 -20.71 15.54 23.70
C ARG A 4 -20.22 15.89 22.29
N LYS A 5 -19.86 17.16 22.06
CA LYS A 5 -19.22 17.60 20.79
C LYS A 5 -17.82 16.99 20.64
N LYS A 6 -17.01 16.99 21.70
CA LYS A 6 -15.68 16.37 21.68
C LYS A 6 -15.73 14.87 21.38
N ILE A 7 -16.69 14.15 21.97
CA ILE A 7 -16.84 12.70 21.76
C ILE A 7 -17.19 12.39 20.30
N LYS A 8 -18.12 13.13 19.66
CA LYS A 8 -18.49 12.87 18.25
C LYS A 8 -17.32 13.03 17.30
N TYR A 9 -16.55 14.10 17.44
CA TYR A 9 -15.38 14.32 16.57
C TYR A 9 -14.26 13.34 16.92
N GLY A 10 -14.08 13.03 18.21
CA GLY A 10 -13.10 12.05 18.66
C GLY A 10 -13.30 10.69 18.01
N ILE A 11 -14.54 10.19 17.98
CA ILE A 11 -14.86 8.90 17.34
C ILE A 11 -14.53 8.92 15.85
N LEU A 12 -14.97 9.94 15.10
CA LEU A 12 -14.67 10.05 13.68
C LEU A 12 -13.16 10.17 13.41
N SER A 13 -12.45 10.99 14.19
CA SER A 13 -11.00 11.14 14.08
C SER A 13 -10.25 9.86 14.39
N ILE A 14 -10.66 9.10 15.40
CA ILE A 14 -10.06 7.80 15.74
C ILE A 14 -10.28 6.81 14.60
N LEU A 15 -11.51 6.70 14.08
CA LEU A 15 -11.82 5.82 12.96
C LEU A 15 -11.02 6.19 11.70
N LEU A 16 -10.92 7.48 11.40
CA LEU A 16 -10.06 7.99 10.33
C LEU A 16 -8.61 7.53 10.53
N LEU A 17 -8.01 7.82 11.69
CA LEU A 17 -6.62 7.43 11.97
C LEU A 17 -6.41 5.92 11.90
N LEU A 18 -7.36 5.11 12.39
CA LEU A 18 -7.30 3.65 12.28
C LEU A 18 -7.29 3.20 10.82
N THR A 19 -8.15 3.77 9.97
CA THR A 19 -8.14 3.43 8.53
C THR A 19 -6.84 3.85 7.83
N LEU A 20 -6.24 4.98 8.23
CA LEU A 20 -4.94 5.40 7.68
C LEU A 20 -3.82 4.46 8.11
N CYS A 21 -3.78 4.07 9.39
CA CYS A 21 -2.77 3.14 9.91
C CYS A 21 -2.82 1.76 9.23
N LEU A 22 -3.98 1.33 8.73
CA LEU A 22 -4.09 0.07 7.98
C LEU A 22 -3.47 0.12 6.58
N ASN A 23 -3.44 1.30 5.94
CA ASN A 23 -3.02 1.47 4.55
C ASN A 23 -1.58 2.00 4.39
N ILE A 24 -0.97 2.49 5.47
CA ILE A 24 0.40 3.00 5.45
C ILE A 24 1.37 1.85 5.76
N HIS A 25 2.31 1.60 4.83
CA HIS A 25 3.32 0.56 4.99
C HIS A 25 4.73 1.14 4.97
N PHE A 26 5.47 0.85 6.04
CA PHE A 26 6.89 1.20 6.18
C PHE A 26 7.71 -0.09 6.16
N GLY A 27 8.34 -0.40 5.03
CA GLY A 27 9.15 -1.61 4.86
C GLY A 27 8.37 -2.79 4.32
N ASP A 28 8.75 -4.01 4.70
CA ASP A 28 8.12 -5.25 4.24
C ASP A 28 6.69 -5.37 4.76
N PHE A 29 5.75 -5.72 3.88
CA PHE A 29 4.36 -5.91 4.27
C PHE A 29 3.69 -7.02 3.47
N CYS A 30 2.77 -7.73 4.12
CA CYS A 30 1.84 -8.63 3.46
C CYS A 30 0.43 -8.07 3.59
N GLU A 31 -0.28 -8.02 2.49
CA GLU A 31 -1.69 -7.71 2.40
C GLU A 31 -2.45 -8.90 1.87
N GLY A 32 -3.69 -9.02 2.28
CA GLY A 32 -4.58 -10.05 1.78
C GLY A 32 -6.01 -9.69 2.06
N MET A 33 -6.92 -10.61 1.75
CA MET A 33 -8.36 -10.38 1.90
C MET A 33 -8.74 -9.91 3.30
N SER A 34 -8.08 -10.41 4.35
CA SER A 34 -8.36 -10.04 5.75
C SER A 34 -8.14 -8.55 6.04
N LYS A 35 -7.05 -7.95 5.52
CA LYS A 35 -6.78 -6.51 5.66
C LYS A 35 -7.79 -5.67 4.88
N GLY A 36 -8.12 -6.09 3.66
CA GLY A 36 -9.14 -5.43 2.85
C GLY A 36 -10.52 -5.45 3.51
N LEU A 37 -10.90 -6.59 4.11
CA LEU A 37 -12.16 -6.72 4.84
C LEU A 37 -12.19 -5.85 6.10
N LEU A 38 -11.09 -5.79 6.85
CA LEU A 38 -10.97 -4.92 8.02
C LEU A 38 -11.08 -3.44 7.65
N PHE A 39 -10.45 -3.03 6.54
CA PHE A 39 -10.58 -1.67 6.01
C PHE A 39 -12.02 -1.35 5.61
N ALA A 40 -12.70 -2.25 4.89
CA ALA A 40 -14.09 -2.10 4.51
C ALA A 40 -15.01 -1.98 5.74
N PHE A 41 -14.80 -2.83 6.75
CA PHE A 41 -15.54 -2.81 8.00
C PHE A 41 -15.41 -1.46 8.74
N LEU A 42 -14.18 -0.97 8.92
CA LEU A 42 -13.95 0.33 9.56
C LEU A 42 -14.53 1.50 8.75
N SER A 43 -14.46 1.42 7.41
CA SER A 43 -15.04 2.43 6.51
C SER A 43 -16.56 2.49 6.64
N ILE A 44 -17.23 1.34 6.73
CA ILE A 44 -18.69 1.25 6.97
C ILE A 44 -19.05 1.88 8.31
N ILE A 45 -18.31 1.55 9.39
CA ILE A 45 -18.54 2.15 10.72
C ILE A 45 -18.37 3.66 10.66
N PHE A 46 -17.33 4.16 9.99
CA PHE A 46 -17.09 5.59 9.81
C PHE A 46 -18.26 6.27 9.10
N ILE A 47 -18.73 5.71 7.98
CA ILE A 47 -19.85 6.24 7.20
C ILE A 47 -21.15 6.25 8.03
N LEU A 48 -21.44 5.17 8.76
CA LEU A 48 -22.63 5.09 9.62
C LEU A 48 -22.57 6.15 10.74
N CYS A 49 -21.43 6.30 11.42
CA CYS A 49 -21.24 7.33 12.44
C CYS A 49 -21.42 8.73 11.85
N PHE A 50 -20.86 9.00 10.66
CA PHE A 50 -21.01 10.25 9.95
C PHE A 50 -22.48 10.54 9.64
N ILE A 51 -23.21 9.61 9.03
CA ILE A 51 -24.63 9.77 8.68
C ILE A 51 -25.48 10.04 9.93
N ILE A 52 -25.27 9.32 11.03
CA ILE A 52 -26.01 9.53 12.28
C ILE A 52 -25.75 10.94 12.84
N ILE A 53 -24.51 11.42 12.79
CA ILE A 53 -24.15 12.76 13.25
C ILE A 53 -24.81 13.83 12.36
N GLU A 54 -24.75 13.66 11.04
CA GLU A 54 -25.31 14.58 10.05
C GLU A 54 -26.83 14.69 10.16
N ILE A 55 -27.54 13.55 10.22
CA ILE A 55 -28.99 13.53 10.41
C ILE A 55 -29.37 14.26 11.70
N ARG A 56 -28.63 14.01 12.79
CA ARG A 56 -28.89 14.67 14.08
C ARG A 56 -28.66 16.18 14.02
N ASP A 57 -27.61 16.63 13.35
CA ASP A 57 -27.31 18.06 13.23
C ASP A 57 -28.28 18.76 12.26
N LEU A 58 -28.77 18.06 11.22
CA LEU A 58 -29.87 18.51 10.36
C LEU A 58 -31.19 18.65 11.13
N PHE A 59 -31.55 17.69 11.97
CA PHE A 59 -32.76 17.80 12.80
C PHE A 59 -32.72 19.01 13.75
N LYS A 60 -31.56 19.32 14.35
CA LYS A 60 -31.42 20.52 15.18
C LYS A 60 -31.52 21.82 14.39
N LEU A 61 -31.00 21.83 13.16
CA LEU A 61 -31.14 22.98 12.27
C LEU A 61 -32.61 23.24 11.95
N VAL A 62 -33.36 22.20 11.60
CA VAL A 62 -34.77 22.32 11.20
C VAL A 62 -35.69 22.62 12.40
N ASP A 63 -35.56 21.87 13.49
CA ASP A 63 -36.47 21.94 14.64
C ASP A 63 -36.15 23.10 15.59
N LYS A 64 -34.85 23.43 15.75
CA LYS A 64 -34.39 24.41 16.75
C LYS A 64 -33.77 25.67 16.16
N GLY A 65 -33.63 25.75 14.82
CA GLY A 65 -32.94 26.86 14.17
C GLY A 65 -31.46 26.97 14.56
N GLU A 66 -30.85 25.90 15.09
CA GLU A 66 -29.44 25.90 15.46
C GLU A 66 -28.54 25.95 14.22
N LYS A 67 -27.38 26.61 14.30
CA LYS A 67 -26.42 26.61 13.20
C LYS A 67 -25.91 25.20 12.91
N PHE A 68 -25.82 24.86 11.63
CA PHE A 68 -25.23 23.62 11.16
C PHE A 68 -23.74 23.51 11.51
N ASP A 69 -23.30 22.31 11.87
CA ASP A 69 -21.93 22.03 12.29
C ASP A 69 -21.19 21.30 11.18
N PHE A 70 -20.34 22.03 10.45
CA PHE A 70 -19.63 21.50 9.28
C PHE A 70 -18.41 20.63 9.61
N ILE A 71 -18.00 20.50 10.89
CA ILE A 71 -16.81 19.74 11.28
C ILE A 71 -16.87 18.27 10.81
N PRO A 72 -17.97 17.52 10.97
CA PRO A 72 -18.06 16.14 10.50
C PRO A 72 -17.94 16.04 8.98
N LEU A 73 -18.51 16.98 8.23
CA LEU A 73 -18.36 17.06 6.78
C LEU A 73 -16.90 17.25 6.35
N TYR A 74 -16.16 18.13 7.03
CA TYR A 74 -14.71 18.28 6.78
C TYR A 74 -13.95 16.98 7.05
N LEU A 75 -14.26 16.27 8.14
CA LEU A 75 -13.65 14.97 8.45
C LEU A 75 -13.98 13.91 7.39
N PHE A 76 -15.20 13.91 6.86
CA PHE A 76 -15.61 13.00 5.80
C PHE A 76 -14.85 13.28 4.49
N ILE A 77 -14.76 14.55 4.08
CA ILE A 77 -13.98 14.94 2.90
C ILE A 77 -12.51 14.54 3.07
N LEU A 78 -11.94 14.79 4.25
CA LEU A 78 -10.56 14.39 4.58
C LEU A 78 -10.39 12.86 4.53
N PHE A 79 -11.36 12.11 5.05
CA PHE A 79 -11.36 10.65 5.01
C PHE A 79 -11.32 10.12 3.59
N VAL A 80 -12.20 10.62 2.71
CA VAL A 80 -12.24 10.20 1.30
C VAL A 80 -10.94 10.59 0.61
N ALA A 81 -10.52 11.85 0.75
CA ALA A 81 -9.32 12.36 0.09
C ALA A 81 -8.05 11.57 0.46
N LEU A 82 -7.82 11.33 1.75
CA LEU A 82 -6.63 10.61 2.22
C LEU A 82 -6.66 9.13 1.82
N ASN A 83 -7.79 8.44 1.95
CA ASN A 83 -7.86 7.03 1.55
C ASN A 83 -7.74 6.85 0.04
N SER A 84 -8.37 7.71 -0.77
CA SER A 84 -8.18 7.71 -2.22
C SER A 84 -6.74 8.02 -2.62
N PHE A 85 -6.11 8.99 -1.96
CA PHE A 85 -4.70 9.29 -2.18
C PHE A 85 -3.81 8.08 -1.85
N LEU A 86 -3.99 7.44 -0.69
CA LEU A 86 -3.22 6.26 -0.29
C LEU A 86 -3.42 5.08 -1.24
N PHE A 87 -4.64 4.87 -1.74
CA PHE A 87 -4.94 3.82 -2.71
C PHE A 87 -4.14 4.02 -4.01
N VAL A 88 -4.22 5.22 -4.61
CA VAL A 88 -3.48 5.57 -5.83
C VAL A 88 -1.97 5.55 -5.59
N ALA A 89 -1.55 6.03 -4.43
CA ALA A 89 -0.15 6.06 -4.02
C ALA A 89 0.45 4.65 -3.94
N ASN A 90 -0.25 3.70 -3.31
CA ASN A 90 0.23 2.32 -3.16
C ASN A 90 0.27 1.57 -4.49
N GLU A 91 -0.63 1.88 -5.43
CA GLU A 91 -0.66 1.24 -6.76
C GLU A 91 0.43 1.79 -7.69
N ASN A 92 0.54 3.10 -7.84
CA ASN A 92 1.36 3.72 -8.88
C ASN A 92 2.73 4.24 -8.39
N LYS A 93 2.93 4.38 -7.07
CA LYS A 93 4.17 4.86 -6.44
C LYS A 93 4.85 6.00 -7.19
N PHE A 94 4.06 7.00 -7.62
CA PHE A 94 4.47 8.08 -8.52
C PHE A 94 5.68 8.91 -8.02
N TRP A 95 6.04 8.79 -6.74
CA TRP A 95 7.20 9.43 -6.14
C TRP A 95 8.52 8.65 -6.32
N ARG A 96 8.51 7.49 -6.98
CA ARG A 96 9.72 6.70 -7.28
C ARG A 96 9.83 6.44 -8.77
N GLU A 97 10.93 6.89 -9.35
CA GLU A 97 11.27 6.60 -10.76
C GLU A 97 11.75 5.15 -10.89
N ILE A 98 11.07 4.40 -11.76
CA ILE A 98 11.37 3.00 -12.07
C ILE A 98 12.56 2.97 -13.02
N LYS A 99 13.60 2.22 -12.65
CA LYS A 99 14.77 1.94 -13.49
C LYS A 99 14.57 0.66 -14.30
N TYR A 100 14.15 -0.40 -13.61
CA TYR A 100 13.88 -1.71 -14.20
C TYR A 100 12.65 -2.33 -13.54
N GLU A 101 11.74 -2.90 -14.34
CA GLU A 101 10.59 -3.67 -13.86
C GLU A 101 10.60 -5.03 -14.55
N GLY A 102 10.44 -6.11 -13.80
CA GLY A 102 10.45 -7.45 -14.36
C GLY A 102 9.46 -8.39 -13.67
N ILE A 103 8.84 -9.25 -14.46
CA ILE A 103 7.81 -10.19 -14.00
C ILE A 103 8.30 -11.63 -14.18
N ILE A 104 8.07 -12.43 -13.14
CA ILE A 104 8.23 -13.88 -13.13
C ILE A 104 6.82 -14.45 -13.00
N GLU A 105 6.30 -14.99 -14.10
CA GLU A 105 5.01 -15.69 -14.10
C GLU A 105 5.24 -17.19 -13.93
N ASP A 106 4.58 -17.76 -12.93
CA ASP A 106 4.38 -19.19 -12.74
C ASP A 106 2.86 -19.49 -12.81
N GLU A 107 2.48 -20.74 -13.01
CA GLU A 107 1.09 -21.15 -13.28
C GLU A 107 0.13 -20.79 -12.12
N TYR A 108 0.65 -20.69 -10.89
CA TYR A 108 -0.11 -20.39 -9.67
C TYR A 108 0.37 -19.17 -8.89
N GLU A 109 1.52 -18.61 -9.26
CA GLU A 109 2.16 -17.52 -8.53
C GLU A 109 2.71 -16.46 -9.48
N ARG A 110 2.54 -15.19 -9.10
CA ARG A 110 3.23 -14.09 -9.79
C ARG A 110 4.19 -13.44 -8.83
N ALA A 111 5.44 -13.31 -9.24
CA ALA A 111 6.41 -12.48 -8.59
C ALA A 111 6.86 -11.38 -9.55
N TRP A 112 7.09 -10.18 -9.05
CA TRP A 112 7.72 -9.13 -9.83
C TRP A 112 8.74 -8.38 -8.99
N ILE A 113 9.74 -7.87 -9.68
CA ILE A 113 10.80 -7.05 -9.10
C ILE A 113 10.78 -5.69 -9.77
N VAL A 114 10.84 -4.65 -8.96
CA VAL A 114 10.99 -3.27 -9.39
C VAL A 114 12.26 -2.72 -8.78
N LEU A 115 13.15 -2.21 -9.61
CA LEU A 115 14.36 -1.50 -9.21
C LEU A 115 14.14 -0.02 -9.51
N TYR A 116 14.36 0.83 -8.51
CA TYR A 116 14.20 2.27 -8.63
C TYR A 116 15.55 2.96 -8.84
N GLU A 117 15.53 4.17 -9.39
CA GLU A 117 16.75 4.97 -9.62
C GLU A 117 17.46 5.38 -8.33
N ASN A 118 16.75 5.45 -7.20
CA ASN A 118 17.32 5.77 -5.88
C ASN A 118 17.98 4.58 -5.17
N ASN A 119 18.42 3.57 -5.93
CA ASN A 119 19.05 2.33 -5.46
C ASN A 119 18.19 1.55 -4.44
N SER A 120 16.86 1.66 -4.52
CA SER A 120 15.94 0.80 -3.77
C SER A 120 15.26 -0.21 -4.68
N PHE A 121 14.88 -1.35 -4.11
CA PHE A 121 14.12 -2.36 -4.82
C PHE A 121 12.83 -2.69 -4.09
N GLU A 122 11.88 -3.21 -4.85
CA GLU A 122 10.71 -3.89 -4.33
C GLU A 122 10.55 -5.23 -5.04
N VAL A 123 10.37 -6.27 -4.25
CA VAL A 123 9.97 -7.57 -4.75
C VAL A 123 8.59 -7.84 -4.20
N THR A 124 7.62 -8.02 -5.08
CA THR A 124 6.29 -8.44 -4.67
C THR A 124 5.99 -9.82 -5.16
N ARG A 125 5.46 -10.64 -4.26
CA ARG A 125 4.90 -11.95 -4.55
C ARG A 125 3.39 -11.92 -4.32
N SER A 126 2.64 -12.50 -5.24
CA SER A 126 1.20 -12.67 -5.16
C SER A 126 0.86 -14.15 -5.21
N TYR A 127 0.21 -14.65 -4.16
CA TYR A 127 -0.29 -16.01 -4.01
C TYR A 127 -1.78 -15.97 -3.68
N ILE A 128 -2.63 -16.36 -4.63
CA ILE A 128 -4.11 -16.42 -4.54
C ILE A 128 -4.75 -15.20 -3.84
N GLU A 129 -4.79 -15.18 -2.51
CA GLU A 129 -5.43 -14.14 -1.68
C GLU A 129 -4.45 -13.24 -0.92
N ASN A 130 -3.15 -13.50 -1.00
CA ASN A 130 -2.11 -12.77 -0.29
C ASN A 130 -1.06 -12.19 -1.25
N ARG A 131 -0.70 -10.94 -1.01
CA ARG A 131 0.34 -10.20 -1.70
C ARG A 131 1.37 -9.72 -0.67
N CYS A 132 2.60 -10.20 -0.76
CA CYS A 132 3.71 -9.77 0.09
C CYS A 132 4.70 -8.94 -0.72
N THR A 133 5.03 -7.75 -0.22
CA THR A 133 6.03 -6.85 -0.81
C THR A 133 7.20 -6.72 0.14
N PHE A 134 8.40 -6.97 -0.38
CA PHE A 134 9.68 -6.85 0.31
C PHE A 134 10.42 -5.65 -0.26
N ILE A 135 10.92 -4.77 0.61
CA ILE A 135 11.54 -3.51 0.24
C ILE A 135 12.96 -3.48 0.76
N GLY A 136 13.92 -3.12 -0.09
CA GLY A 136 15.31 -3.03 0.32
C GLY A 136 16.14 -2.08 -0.53
N LYS A 137 17.45 -2.14 -0.35
CA LYS A 137 18.44 -1.44 -1.16
C LYS A 137 19.14 -2.40 -2.11
N TYR A 138 19.63 -1.89 -3.23
CA TYR A 138 20.48 -2.67 -4.12
C TYR A 138 21.65 -1.80 -4.55
N HIS A 139 22.71 -2.45 -5.01
CA HIS A 139 23.85 -1.80 -5.63
C HIS A 139 24.31 -2.57 -6.86
N ILE A 140 25.14 -1.94 -7.69
CA ILE A 140 25.67 -2.51 -8.93
C ILE A 140 27.18 -2.67 -8.81
N GLU A 141 27.67 -3.91 -8.92
CA GLU A 141 29.10 -4.24 -8.94
C GLU A 141 29.47 -4.84 -10.30
N LYS A 142 30.21 -4.10 -11.15
CA LYS A 142 30.73 -4.62 -12.43
C LYS A 142 29.66 -5.33 -13.29
N ASN A 143 28.47 -4.72 -13.40
CA ASN A 143 27.26 -5.22 -14.10
C ASN A 143 26.45 -6.30 -13.36
N ILE A 144 26.73 -6.53 -12.08
CA ILE A 144 25.94 -7.41 -11.23
C ILE A 144 25.09 -6.55 -10.31
N ILE A 145 23.77 -6.72 -10.38
CA ILE A 145 22.83 -6.19 -9.40
C ILE A 145 22.87 -7.09 -8.18
N VAL A 146 23.13 -6.49 -7.02
CA VAL A 146 23.15 -7.16 -5.73
C VAL A 146 22.05 -6.56 -4.87
N LEU A 147 21.08 -7.38 -4.46
CA LEU A 147 20.04 -7.01 -3.52
C LEU A 147 20.62 -7.05 -2.10
N ASP A 148 20.52 -5.96 -1.35
CA ASP A 148 21.01 -5.84 0.03
C ASP A 148 19.99 -6.39 1.04
N ASP A 149 19.55 -7.63 0.80
CA ASP A 149 18.73 -8.41 1.72
C ASP A 149 19.25 -9.87 1.71
N GLU A 150 19.81 -10.30 2.84
CA GLU A 150 20.38 -11.64 2.99
C GLU A 150 19.32 -12.75 2.97
N ASN A 151 18.07 -12.40 3.28
CA ASN A 151 16.98 -13.35 3.43
C ASN A 151 16.00 -13.29 2.25
N ILE A 152 16.30 -12.52 1.19
CA ILE A 152 15.37 -12.32 0.07
C ILE A 152 14.94 -13.64 -0.58
N GLU A 153 15.86 -14.60 -0.67
CA GLU A 153 15.58 -15.92 -1.26
C GLU A 153 14.57 -16.69 -0.40
N SER A 154 14.72 -16.64 0.94
CA SER A 154 13.78 -17.28 1.86
C SER A 154 12.44 -16.55 1.92
N LYS A 155 12.43 -15.21 1.87
CA LYS A 155 11.21 -14.40 1.88
C LYS A 155 10.36 -14.62 0.62
N THR A 156 11.00 -15.00 -0.48
CA THR A 156 10.37 -15.15 -1.80
C THR A 156 10.19 -16.61 -2.22
N ASP A 157 10.27 -17.56 -1.28
CA ASP A 157 10.18 -19.00 -1.54
C ASP A 157 11.07 -19.46 -2.70
N GLN A 158 12.31 -18.94 -2.72
CA GLN A 158 13.32 -19.24 -3.73
C GLN A 158 12.91 -18.88 -5.17
N LYS A 159 12.04 -17.88 -5.35
CA LYS A 159 11.70 -17.32 -6.67
C LYS A 159 12.66 -16.20 -7.10
N ILE A 160 13.19 -15.45 -6.15
CA ILE A 160 14.16 -14.36 -6.39
C ILE A 160 15.49 -14.70 -5.72
N THR A 161 16.59 -14.35 -6.38
CA THR A 161 17.95 -14.51 -5.85
C THR A 161 18.56 -13.16 -5.49
N LYS A 162 19.63 -13.18 -4.69
CA LYS A 162 20.35 -11.97 -4.30
C LYS A 162 21.08 -11.27 -5.46
N ARG A 163 21.50 -12.02 -6.49
CA ARG A 163 22.46 -11.52 -7.49
C ARG A 163 22.04 -11.80 -8.93
N TYR A 164 22.02 -10.75 -9.74
CA TYR A 164 21.67 -10.81 -11.15
C TYR A 164 22.74 -10.16 -12.02
N LEU A 165 23.17 -10.86 -13.06
CA LEU A 165 23.95 -10.26 -14.15
C LEU A 165 23.01 -9.52 -15.10
N ILE A 166 23.34 -8.27 -15.41
CA ILE A 166 22.68 -7.51 -16.47
C ILE A 166 23.28 -8.00 -17.79
N ILE A 167 22.55 -8.81 -18.57
CA ILE A 167 23.01 -9.22 -19.91
C ILE A 167 22.78 -8.07 -20.91
N SER A 168 21.61 -7.46 -20.81
CA SER A 168 21.12 -6.35 -21.63
C SER A 168 20.10 -5.58 -20.80
N ASP A 169 19.71 -4.39 -21.26
CA ASP A 169 18.66 -3.60 -20.59
C ASP A 169 17.30 -4.32 -20.51
N SER A 170 17.17 -5.46 -21.18
CA SER A 170 15.96 -6.28 -21.25
C SER A 170 15.98 -7.57 -20.41
N ILE A 171 17.13 -8.01 -19.85
CA ILE A 171 17.23 -9.31 -19.18
C ILE A 171 18.13 -9.26 -17.95
N LEU A 172 17.58 -9.66 -16.80
CA LEU A 172 18.33 -10.03 -15.60
C LEU A 172 18.54 -11.54 -15.56
N GLN A 173 19.80 -11.96 -15.60
CA GLN A 173 20.18 -13.35 -15.46
C GLN A 173 20.66 -13.64 -14.04
N PRO A 174 19.99 -14.54 -13.30
CA PRO A 174 20.46 -14.92 -11.98
C PRO A 174 21.82 -15.61 -12.08
N LEU A 175 22.74 -15.27 -11.18
CA LEU A 175 24.04 -15.96 -11.11
C LEU A 175 23.88 -17.42 -10.65
N ASN A 176 22.88 -17.68 -9.81
CA ASN A 176 22.49 -19.02 -9.43
C ASN A 176 21.50 -19.61 -10.45
N LYS A 177 21.91 -20.66 -11.16
CA LYS A 177 21.14 -21.29 -12.24
C LYS A 177 19.83 -21.96 -11.79
N LYS A 178 19.57 -22.08 -10.49
CA LYS A 178 18.31 -22.60 -9.94
C LYS A 178 17.12 -21.65 -10.16
N TYR A 179 17.41 -20.36 -10.39
CA TYR A 179 16.40 -19.32 -10.53
C TYR A 179 16.12 -19.02 -12.01
N SER A 180 14.88 -18.60 -12.29
CA SER A 180 14.46 -18.18 -13.63
C SER A 180 15.04 -16.81 -14.01
N ARG A 181 15.26 -16.61 -15.31
CA ARG A 181 15.61 -15.29 -15.85
C ARG A 181 14.42 -14.35 -15.73
N ILE A 182 14.70 -13.07 -15.50
CA ILE A 182 13.68 -12.04 -15.42
C ILE A 182 13.76 -11.20 -16.69
N LYS A 183 12.66 -11.13 -17.44
CA LYS A 183 12.53 -10.21 -18.56
C LYS A 183 12.16 -8.83 -18.00
N LEU A 184 12.92 -7.83 -18.41
CA LEU A 184 12.69 -6.44 -18.03
C LEU A 184 11.78 -5.77 -19.05
N ASN A 185 10.78 -5.08 -18.55
CA ASN A 185 9.97 -4.15 -19.32
C ASN A 185 10.52 -2.74 -19.09
N HIS A 186 10.73 -2.01 -20.19
CA HIS A 186 10.94 -0.57 -20.12
C HIS A 186 9.59 0.13 -20.09
N LYS A 187 9.42 1.05 -19.13
CA LYS A 187 8.36 2.05 -19.12
C LYS A 187 8.98 3.44 -19.18
#